data_AF-A0A960VB81-F1
#
_entry.id   AF-A0A960VB81-F1
#
_cell.length_a   1.000
_cell.length_b   1.000
_cell.length_c   1.000
_cell.angle_alpha   90.00
_cell.angle_beta   90.00
_cell.angle_gamma   90.00
#
_symmetry.space_group_name_H-M   'P 1'
#
loop_
_entity.id
_entity.type
_entity.pdbx_description
1 polymer ?
#
loop_
_entity_poly.entity_id
_entity_poly.type
_entity_poly.pdbx_seq_one_letter_code
_entity_poly.pdbx_strand_id
1 'polypeptide(L)'
;MNTSDRISARQIQLIQGAAKLLIDTLYLSKEDALGIITHSLKEELKASGVTFEYLELGSISNRQAFVRKLVYRVQKKLEEVGNISRDKINLAIEAFVKMFHESWRNVDK
;
A
#
# COMPACT_ATOMS: atom_id res chain seq x y z
N MET A 1 -14.81 15.42 18.12
CA MET A 1 -14.70 16.04 16.79
C MET A 1 -14.08 15.03 15.85
N ASN A 2 -14.84 14.60 14.84
CA ASN A 2 -14.47 13.54 13.90
C ASN A 2 -13.76 14.19 12.70
N THR A 3 -12.43 14.24 12.71
CA THR A 3 -11.65 14.82 11.62
C THR A 3 -11.01 13.72 10.78
N SER A 4 -11.45 13.67 9.52
CA SER A 4 -10.81 13.03 8.36
C SER A 4 -10.94 11.52 8.16
N ASP A 5 -12.16 11.08 7.83
CA ASP A 5 -12.40 9.98 6.86
C ASP A 5 -12.30 10.47 5.39
N ARG A 6 -11.64 11.60 5.14
CA ARG A 6 -11.40 12.09 3.77
C ARG A 6 -10.16 11.39 3.22
N ILE A 7 -10.40 10.37 2.40
CA ILE A 7 -9.35 9.73 1.60
C ILE A 7 -8.74 10.82 0.70
N SER A 8 -7.44 11.09 0.83
CA SER A 8 -6.77 12.09 -0.01
C SER A 8 -6.68 11.59 -1.46
N ALA A 9 -6.62 12.51 -2.44
CA ALA A 9 -6.47 12.13 -3.84
C ALA A 9 -5.22 11.26 -4.08
N ARG A 10 -4.16 11.50 -3.30
CA ARG A 10 -2.95 10.68 -3.32
C ARG A 10 -3.16 9.30 -2.72
N GLN A 11 -3.89 9.21 -1.61
CA GLN A 11 -4.24 7.93 -1.02
C GLN A 11 -5.06 7.09 -2.02
N ILE A 12 -5.99 7.71 -2.76
CA ILE A 12 -6.72 7.06 -3.86
C ILE A 12 -5.74 6.58 -4.94
N GLN A 13 -4.83 7.43 -5.40
CA GLN A 13 -3.85 7.07 -6.42
C GLN A 13 -2.95 5.90 -5.99
N LEU A 14 -2.51 5.88 -4.73
CA LEU A 14 -1.69 4.78 -4.20
C LEU A 14 -2.48 3.48 -4.10
N ILE A 15 -3.74 3.54 -3.64
CA ILE A 15 -4.62 2.37 -3.61
C ILE A 15 -4.84 1.83 -5.03
N GLN A 16 -5.16 2.71 -5.98
CA GLN A 16 -5.42 2.33 -7.37
C GLN A 16 -4.17 1.78 -8.07
N GLY A 17 -3.02 2.43 -7.90
CA GLY A 17 -1.76 1.99 -8.49
C GLY A 17 -1.31 0.64 -7.92
N ALA A 18 -1.40 0.47 -6.60
CA ALA A 18 -1.08 -0.79 -5.94
C ALA A 18 -2.04 -1.91 -6.36
N ALA A 19 -3.35 -1.65 -6.41
CA ALA A 19 -4.32 -2.64 -6.85
C ALA A 19 -4.07 -3.03 -8.31
N LYS A 20 -3.76 -2.06 -9.18
CA LYS A 20 -3.38 -2.34 -10.57
C LYS A 20 -2.15 -3.23 -10.67
N LEU A 21 -1.12 -3.00 -9.85
CA LEU A 21 0.05 -3.89 -9.79
C LEU A 21 -0.33 -5.32 -9.42
N LEU A 22 -1.20 -5.51 -8.44
CA LEU A 22 -1.65 -6.86 -8.05
C LEU A 22 -2.48 -7.53 -9.16
N ILE A 23 -3.34 -6.77 -9.86
CA ILE A 23 -4.10 -7.28 -11.01
C ILE A 23 -3.14 -7.72 -12.12
N ASP A 24 -2.19 -6.87 -12.49
CA ASP A 24 -1.30 -7.10 -13.62
C ASP A 24 -0.26 -8.21 -13.33
N THR A 25 0.19 -8.33 -12.07
CA THR A 25 1.27 -9.28 -11.68
C THR A 25 0.73 -10.63 -11.20
N LEU A 26 -0.39 -10.62 -10.48
CA LEU A 26 -0.94 -11.80 -9.81
C LEU A 26 -2.25 -12.29 -10.44
N TYR A 27 -2.77 -11.59 -11.46
CA TYR A 27 -4.06 -11.89 -12.10
C TYR A 27 -5.23 -11.91 -11.12
N LEU A 28 -5.15 -11.12 -10.05
CA LEU A 28 -6.26 -10.97 -9.11
C LEU A 28 -7.43 -10.25 -9.76
N SER A 29 -8.64 -10.56 -9.28
CA SER A 29 -9.80 -9.74 -9.60
C SER A 29 -9.59 -8.33 -9.07
N LYS A 30 -10.24 -7.35 -9.72
CA LYS A 30 -10.20 -5.95 -9.26
C LYS A 30 -10.68 -5.81 -7.81
N GLU A 31 -11.71 -6.58 -7.43
CA GLU A 31 -12.28 -6.54 -6.08
C GLU A 31 -11.30 -7.10 -5.05
N ASP A 32 -10.66 -8.23 -5.33
CA ASP A 32 -9.66 -8.83 -4.43
C ASP A 32 -8.45 -7.92 -4.27
N ALA A 33 -7.93 -7.39 -5.38
CA ALA A 33 -6.79 -6.48 -5.36
C ALA A 33 -7.08 -5.21 -4.54
N LEU A 34 -8.24 -4.58 -4.77
CA LEU A 34 -8.64 -3.40 -4.00
C LEU A 34 -8.89 -3.75 -2.53
N GLY A 35 -9.50 -4.90 -2.25
CA GLY A 35 -9.77 -5.39 -0.90
C GLY A 35 -8.48 -5.57 -0.10
N ILE A 36 -7.51 -6.30 -0.66
CA ILE A 36 -6.21 -6.55 -0.04
C ILE A 36 -5.47 -5.25 0.27
N ILE A 37 -5.35 -4.35 -0.72
CA ILE A 37 -4.63 -3.09 -0.54
C ILE A 37 -5.33 -2.18 0.48
N THR A 38 -6.65 -2.00 0.34
CA THR A 38 -7.42 -1.10 1.22
C THR A 38 -7.40 -1.60 2.66
N HIS A 39 -7.57 -2.91 2.85
CA HIS A 39 -7.53 -3.52 4.18
C HIS A 39 -6.14 -3.39 4.81
N SER A 40 -5.09 -3.75 4.08
CA SER A 40 -3.70 -3.65 4.56
C SER A 40 -3.32 -2.20 4.92
N LEU A 41 -3.76 -1.23 4.11
CA LEU A 41 -3.53 0.19 4.37
C LEU A 41 -4.25 0.66 5.64
N LYS A 42 -5.54 0.33 5.79
CA LYS A 42 -6.32 0.70 6.98
C LYS A 42 -5.73 0.09 8.25
N GLU A 43 -5.35 -1.18 8.20
CA GLU A 43 -4.70 -1.84 9.33
C GLU A 43 -3.38 -1.18 9.71
N GLU A 44 -2.54 -0.81 8.73
CA GLU A 44 -1.25 -0.20 9.02
C GLU A 44 -1.39 1.23 9.55
N LEU A 45 -2.30 2.03 8.99
CA LEU A 45 -2.61 3.36 9.53
C LEU A 45 -3.06 3.27 11.00
N LYS A 46 -3.95 2.33 11.30
CA LYS A 46 -4.42 2.07 12.67
C LYS A 46 -3.29 1.59 13.58
N ALA A 47 -2.49 0.63 13.13
CA ALA A 47 -1.43 0.01 13.95
C ALA A 47 -0.26 0.97 14.22
N SER A 48 0.09 1.82 13.25
CA SER A 48 1.12 2.84 13.43
C SER A 48 0.60 4.10 14.12
N GLY A 49 -0.72 4.23 14.32
CA GLY A 49 -1.32 5.41 14.97
C GLY A 49 -1.10 6.69 14.17
N VAL A 50 -1.00 6.58 12.84
CA VAL A 50 -0.70 7.70 11.94
C VAL A 50 -1.82 7.89 10.92
N THR A 51 -1.97 9.13 10.47
CA THR A 51 -2.84 9.47 9.34
C THR A 51 -2.03 9.52 8.05
N PHE A 52 -2.73 9.45 6.92
CA PHE A 52 -2.08 9.62 5.63
C PHE A 52 -1.45 11.02 5.48
N GLU A 53 -2.14 12.04 5.98
CA GLU A 53 -1.64 13.43 6.03
C GLU A 53 -0.35 13.56 6.87
N TYR A 54 -0.27 12.85 8.00
CA TYR A 54 0.95 12.80 8.80
C TYR A 54 2.14 12.21 8.01
N LEU A 55 1.89 11.18 7.20
CA LEU A 55 2.93 10.58 6.35
C LEU A 55 3.35 11.54 5.22
N GLU A 56 2.41 12.30 4.67
CA GLU A 56 2.68 13.30 3.65
C GLU A 56 3.51 14.47 4.18
N LEU A 57 3.27 14.93 5.41
CA LEU A 57 4.04 16.01 6.02
C LEU A 57 5.30 15.52 6.77
N GLY A 58 5.38 14.21 7.01
CA GLY A 58 6.44 13.58 7.78
C GLY A 58 7.76 13.42 7.03
N SER A 59 8.79 12.97 7.76
CA SER A 59 10.12 12.71 7.21
C SER A 59 10.13 11.52 6.25
N ILE A 60 11.12 11.49 5.35
CA ILE A 60 11.40 10.36 4.46
C ILE A 60 11.57 9.05 5.27
N SER A 61 12.17 9.12 6.45
CA SER A 61 12.34 7.95 7.33
C SER A 61 11.02 7.39 7.83
N ASN A 62 10.08 8.25 8.27
CA ASN A 62 8.75 7.82 8.73
C ASN A 62 7.96 7.17 7.59
N ARG A 63 8.00 7.83 6.44
CA ARG A 63 7.47 7.38 5.16
C ARG A 63 7.99 5.97 4.82
N GLN A 64 9.31 5.76 4.79
CA GLN A 64 9.91 4.45 4.49
C GLN A 64 9.56 3.38 5.53
N ALA A 65 9.52 3.73 6.82
CA ALA A 65 9.16 2.80 7.87
C ALA A 65 7.71 2.32 7.73
N PHE A 66 6.79 3.23 7.41
CA PHE A 66 5.39 2.90 7.12
C PHE A 66 5.27 1.95 5.92
N VAL A 67 5.98 2.23 4.82
CA VAL A 67 5.94 1.39 3.61
C VAL A 67 6.40 -0.03 3.88
N ARG A 68 7.50 -0.22 4.61
CA ARG A 68 8.00 -1.56 4.95
C ARG A 68 6.95 -2.38 5.69
N LYS A 69 6.23 -1.76 6.64
CA LYS A 69 5.15 -2.43 7.38
C LYS A 69 3.92 -2.69 6.52
N LEU A 70 3.52 -1.73 5.68
CA LEU A 70 2.41 -1.88 4.74
C LEU A 70 2.66 -3.04 3.77
N VAL A 71 3.85 -3.09 3.18
CA VAL A 71 4.30 -4.16 2.30
C VAL A 71 4.23 -5.51 2.99
N TYR A 72 4.73 -5.60 4.22
CA TYR A 72 4.65 -6.83 5.00
C TYR A 72 3.21 -7.30 5.22
N ARG A 73 2.27 -6.39 5.49
CA ARG A 73 0.84 -6.74 5.61
C ARG A 73 0.24 -7.23 4.29
N VAL A 74 0.53 -6.53 3.20
CA VAL A 74 0.08 -6.94 1.86
C VAL A 74 0.59 -8.33 1.53
N GLN A 75 1.88 -8.60 1.78
CA GLN A 75 2.48 -9.91 1.62
C GLN A 75 1.76 -10.99 2.44
N LYS A 76 1.50 -10.72 3.73
CA LYS A 76 0.76 -11.65 4.60
C LYS A 76 -0.63 -11.95 4.08
N LYS A 77 -1.37 -10.93 3.61
CA LYS A 77 -2.69 -11.10 3.00
C LYS A 77 -2.64 -11.92 1.71
N LEU A 78 -1.62 -11.74 0.88
CA LEU A 78 -1.44 -12.55 -0.32
C LEU A 78 -1.10 -14.01 0.01
N GLU A 79 -0.31 -14.24 1.05
CA GLU A 79 -0.02 -15.60 1.55
C GLU A 79 -1.29 -16.30 2.07
N GLU A 80 -2.23 -15.56 2.69
CA GLU A 80 -3.52 -16.07 3.17
C GLU A 80 -4.47 -16.51 2.04
N VAL A 81 -4.33 -15.97 0.83
CA VAL A 81 -5.15 -16.36 -0.34
C VAL A 81 -4.84 -17.80 -0.80
N GLY A 82 -3.69 -18.36 -0.44
CA GLY A 82 -3.34 -19.78 -0.62
C GLY A 82 -3.03 -20.24 -2.05
N ASN A 83 -3.48 -19.50 -3.08
CA ASN A 83 -3.37 -19.89 -4.50
C ASN A 83 -2.27 -19.14 -5.28
N ILE A 84 -1.44 -18.34 -4.61
CA ILE A 84 -0.40 -17.52 -5.24
C ILE A 84 0.97 -18.05 -4.82
N SER A 85 1.84 -18.33 -5.78
CA SER A 85 3.21 -18.76 -5.45
C SER A 85 4.00 -17.65 -4.77
N ARG A 86 4.86 -18.01 -3.81
CA ARG A 86 5.70 -17.07 -3.07
C ARG A 86 6.56 -16.19 -4.00
N ASP A 87 7.07 -16.75 -5.10
CA ASP A 87 7.86 -15.99 -6.08
C ASP A 87 7.05 -14.88 -6.75
N LYS A 88 5.80 -15.16 -7.11
CA LYS A 88 4.90 -14.13 -7.67
C LYS A 88 4.57 -13.06 -6.64
N ILE A 89 4.33 -13.46 -5.39
CA ILE A 89 4.13 -12.50 -4.28
C ILE A 89 5.36 -11.60 -4.15
N ASN A 90 6.56 -12.15 -4.13
CA ASN A 90 7.80 -11.38 -4.02
C ASN A 90 7.95 -10.36 -5.17
N LEU A 91 7.69 -10.78 -6.42
CA LEU A 91 7.71 -9.89 -7.59
C LEU A 91 6.71 -8.73 -7.46
N ALA A 92 5.47 -9.03 -7.03
CA ALA A 92 4.45 -8.02 -6.83
C ALA A 92 4.83 -7.03 -5.70
N ILE A 93 5.46 -7.52 -4.64
CA ILE A 93 5.96 -6.71 -3.54
C ILE A 93 7.11 -5.80 -3.97
N GLU A 94 8.07 -6.30 -4.75
CA GLU A 94 9.16 -5.47 -5.31
C GLU A 94 8.61 -4.33 -6.18
N ALA A 95 7.65 -4.65 -7.06
CA ALA A 95 6.98 -3.66 -7.89
C ALA A 95 6.21 -2.62 -7.05
N PHE A 96 5.53 -3.06 -5.99
CA PHE A 96 4.84 -2.18 -5.05
C PHE A 96 5.81 -1.22 -4.37
N VAL A 97 6.91 -1.71 -3.83
CA VAL A 97 7.95 -0.89 -3.17
C VAL A 97 8.49 0.16 -4.15
N LYS A 98 8.80 -0.24 -5.38
CA LYS A 98 9.31 0.68 -6.41
C LYS A 98 8.30 1.78 -6.75
N MET A 99 7.05 1.43 -7.05
CA MET A 99 5.98 2.39 -7.32
C MET A 99 5.80 3.35 -6.14
N PHE A 100 5.86 2.82 -4.92
CA PHE A 100 5.74 3.61 -3.71
C PHE A 100 6.86 4.67 -3.64
N HIS A 101 8.12 4.25 -3.77
CA HIS A 101 9.27 5.15 -3.75
C HIS A 101 9.18 6.24 -4.84
N GLU A 102 8.74 5.87 -6.04
CA GLU A 102 8.53 6.81 -7.15
C GLU A 102 7.43 7.83 -6.83
N SER A 103 6.35 7.40 -6.17
CA SER A 103 5.25 8.28 -5.80
C SER A 103 5.69 9.42 -4.86
N TRP A 104 6.66 9.20 -3.97
CA TRP A 104 7.18 10.22 -3.06
C TRP A 104 8.31 11.06 -3.63
N ARG A 105 9.12 10.54 -4.56
CA ARG A 105 10.13 11.36 -5.28
C ARG A 105 9.52 12.55 -6.00
N ASN A 106 8.28 12.44 -6.46
CA ASN A 106 7.58 13.51 -7.17
C ASN A 106 7.00 14.60 -6.25
N VAL A 107 7.16 14.47 -4.92
CA VAL A 107 6.70 15.48 -3.94
C VAL A 107 7.83 16.22 -3.26
N ASP A 108 9.04 15.68 -3.28
CA ASP A 108 10.23 16.38 -2.81
C ASP A 108 10.90 17.22 -3.94
N LYS A 109 10.20 17.47 -5.05
CA LYS A 109 10.57 18.36 -6.17
C LYS A 109 9.66 19.58 -6.19
#